data_AF-A0A7W3W3G0-F1
#
_entry.id   AF-A0A7W3W3G0-F1
#
_cell.length_a   1.000
_cell.length_b   1.000
_cell.length_c   1.000
_cell.angle_alpha   90.00
_cell.angle_beta   90.00
_cell.angle_gamma   90.00
#
_symmetry.space_group_name_H-M   'P 1'
#
loop_
_entity.id
_entity.type
_entity.pdbx_description
1 polymer ?
#
loop_
_entity_poly.entity_id
_entity_poly.type
_entity_poly.pdbx_seq_one_letter_code
_entity_poly.pdbx_strand_id
1 'polypeptide(L)'
;MGESKDQQVRYVVEGAALSVLAARVEALSAVKTTLELNFNSVWRRWGPAKAFPSLARAVDPGNLFYLALHRSEGRRWGAGRWQIDGPWARPCLAEGWELSEIEECLEQFADERASADEWRRFGELYVGKFQDGEIQRQ
;
A
#
# COMPACT_ATOMS: atom_id res chain seq x y z
N MET A 1 0.15 3.82 -25.58
CA MET A 1 1.33 3.77 -24.68
C MET A 1 0.83 3.25 -23.36
N GLY A 2 1.36 2.13 -22.87
CA GLY A 2 0.96 1.57 -21.57
C GLY A 2 1.58 2.34 -20.41
N GLU A 3 0.99 2.22 -19.23
CA GLU A 3 1.53 2.77 -17.99
C GLU A 3 2.93 2.18 -17.69
N SER A 4 3.86 3.04 -17.30
CA SER A 4 5.22 2.63 -16.94
C SER A 4 5.25 1.82 -15.64
N LYS A 5 6.34 1.06 -15.44
CA LYS A 5 6.57 0.32 -14.19
C LYS A 5 6.51 1.22 -12.96
N ASP A 6 7.12 2.40 -13.02
CA ASP A 6 7.16 3.32 -11.89
C ASP A 6 5.78 3.89 -11.54
N GLN A 7 4.92 4.10 -12.55
CA GLN A 7 3.54 4.52 -12.34
C GLN A 7 2.70 3.41 -11.69
N GLN A 8 2.81 2.15 -12.16
CA GLN A 8 2.13 1.01 -11.53
C GLN A 8 2.58 0.81 -10.08
N VAL A 9 3.89 0.83 -9.84
CA VAL A 9 4.46 0.68 -8.49
C VAL A 9 3.97 1.81 -7.58
N ARG A 10 4.00 3.05 -8.07
CA ARG A 10 3.48 4.20 -7.32
C ARG A 10 2.01 3.99 -6.97
N TYR A 11 1.15 3.68 -7.94
CA TYR A 11 -0.27 3.44 -7.72
C TYR A 11 -0.48 2.36 -6.64
N VAL A 12 0.23 1.24 -6.73
CA VAL A 12 0.08 0.16 -5.75
C VAL A 12 0.52 0.56 -4.34
N VAL A 13 1.58 1.35 -4.22
CA VAL A 13 2.06 1.83 -2.91
C VAL A 13 1.10 2.86 -2.31
N GLU A 14 0.52 3.75 -3.12
CA GLU A 14 -0.54 4.68 -2.71
C GLU A 14 -1.77 3.91 -2.21
N GLY A 15 -2.28 2.97 -3.01
CA GLY A 15 -3.43 2.14 -2.67
C GLY A 15 -3.21 1.30 -1.41
N ALA A 16 -2.01 0.74 -1.24
CA ALA A 16 -1.65 0.01 -0.03
C ALA A 16 -1.68 0.90 1.23
N ALA A 17 -1.22 2.16 1.14
CA ALA A 17 -1.30 3.08 2.27
C ALA A 17 -2.76 3.32 2.68
N LEU A 18 -3.62 3.65 1.71
CA LEU A 18 -5.05 3.88 1.94
C LEU A 18 -5.72 2.64 2.53
N SER A 19 -5.40 1.47 1.99
CA SER A 19 -5.98 0.20 2.43
C SER A 19 -5.61 -0.15 3.87
N VAL A 20 -4.39 0.16 4.31
CA VAL A 20 -3.94 -0.06 5.69
C VAL A 20 -4.61 0.94 6.64
N LEU A 21 -4.78 2.19 6.23
CA LEU A 21 -5.55 3.18 7.00
C LEU A 21 -7.03 2.79 7.13
N ALA A 22 -7.65 2.30 6.05
CA ALA A 22 -9.02 1.80 6.07
C ALA A 22 -9.19 0.61 7.04
N ALA A 23 -8.14 -0.21 7.19
CA ALA A 23 -8.06 -1.28 8.17
C ALA A 23 -7.78 -0.80 9.62
N ARG A 24 -7.83 0.52 9.88
CA ARG A 24 -7.62 1.15 11.21
C ARG A 24 -6.23 0.87 11.82
N VAL A 25 -5.21 0.85 10.97
CA VAL A 25 -3.82 0.61 11.36
C VAL A 25 -3.00 1.88 11.18
N GLU A 26 -2.32 2.29 12.25
CA GLU A 26 -1.49 3.49 12.29
C GLU A 26 -0.07 3.25 11.79
N ALA A 27 0.46 2.05 11.99
CA ALA A 27 1.80 1.71 11.58
C ALA A 27 1.99 0.20 11.42
N LEU A 28 2.90 -0.16 10.52
CA LEU A 28 3.42 -1.51 10.33
C LEU A 28 4.92 -1.53 10.62
N SER A 29 5.48 -2.69 10.95
CA SER A 29 6.94 -2.85 11.04
C SER A 29 7.62 -2.40 9.73
N ALA A 30 8.62 -1.52 9.84
CA ALA A 30 9.45 -1.06 8.72
C ALA A 30 10.57 -2.07 8.36
N VAL A 31 10.64 -3.21 9.04
CA VAL A 31 11.63 -4.25 8.74
C VAL A 31 11.43 -4.72 7.31
N LYS A 32 12.44 -4.49 6.47
CA LYS A 32 12.43 -4.80 5.03
C LYS A 32 11.87 -6.18 4.73
N THR A 33 12.46 -7.22 5.34
CA THR A 33 12.09 -8.61 5.08
C THR A 33 10.63 -8.90 5.44
N THR A 34 10.12 -8.32 6.54
CA THR A 34 8.71 -8.44 6.93
C THR A 34 7.81 -7.80 5.87
N LEU A 35 8.08 -6.55 5.47
CA LEU A 35 7.28 -5.85 4.46
C LEU A 35 7.24 -6.60 3.13
N GLU A 36 8.40 -7.04 2.63
CA GLU A 36 8.53 -7.72 1.34
C GLU A 36 7.82 -9.06 1.31
N LEU A 37 8.03 -9.90 2.34
CA LEU A 37 7.42 -11.23 2.39
C LEU A 37 5.91 -11.15 2.57
N ASN A 38 5.43 -10.26 3.44
CA ASN A 38 4.00 -10.05 3.65
C ASN A 38 3.35 -9.51 2.39
N PHE A 39 3.99 -8.56 1.71
CA PHE A 39 3.47 -7.98 0.47
C PHE A 39 3.41 -9.05 -0.62
N ASN A 40 4.50 -9.77 -0.84
CA ASN A 40 4.56 -10.85 -1.83
C ASN A 40 3.52 -11.95 -1.57
N SER A 41 3.25 -12.27 -0.29
CA SER A 41 2.22 -13.25 0.08
C SER A 41 0.82 -12.80 -0.33
N VAL A 42 0.48 -11.54 -0.07
CA VAL A 42 -0.84 -10.98 -0.41
C VAL A 42 -0.96 -10.71 -1.90
N TRP A 43 0.06 -10.10 -2.51
CA TRP A 43 0.10 -9.74 -3.92
C TRP A 43 -0.21 -10.92 -4.84
N ARG A 44 0.34 -12.10 -4.56
CA ARG A 44 0.07 -13.32 -5.35
C ARG A 44 -1.36 -13.83 -5.26
N ARG A 45 -2.10 -13.45 -4.21
CA ARG A 45 -3.48 -13.89 -3.93
C ARG A 45 -4.51 -12.81 -4.23
N TRP A 46 -4.07 -11.57 -4.40
CA TRP A 46 -4.94 -10.44 -4.67
C TRP A 46 -5.32 -10.42 -6.15
N GLY A 47 -6.59 -10.69 -6.45
CA GLY A 47 -7.10 -10.83 -7.82
C GLY A 47 -6.70 -9.70 -8.79
N PRO A 48 -6.75 -8.43 -8.36
CA PRO A 48 -6.32 -7.28 -9.16
C PRO A 48 -4.84 -7.21 -9.52
N ALA A 49 -3.96 -7.99 -8.88
CA ALA A 49 -2.52 -7.95 -9.18
C ALA A 49 -2.23 -8.13 -10.69
N LYS A 50 -3.08 -8.87 -11.41
CA LYS A 50 -3.00 -9.06 -12.87
C LYS A 50 -3.16 -7.77 -13.70
N ALA A 51 -3.81 -6.75 -13.15
CA ALA A 51 -3.98 -5.43 -13.78
C ALA A 51 -2.71 -4.57 -13.73
N PHE A 52 -1.70 -5.01 -12.96
CA PHE A 52 -0.40 -4.33 -12.80
C PHE A 52 0.72 -5.21 -13.37
N PRO A 53 0.79 -5.43 -14.70
CA PRO A 53 1.66 -6.43 -15.30
C PRO A 53 3.15 -6.18 -15.07
N SER A 54 3.59 -4.92 -14.94
CA SER A 54 5.00 -4.59 -14.67
C SER A 54 5.42 -4.95 -13.26
N LEU A 55 4.47 -4.94 -12.30
CA LEU A 55 4.72 -5.39 -10.94
C LEU A 55 4.48 -6.89 -10.80
N ALA A 56 3.41 -7.43 -11.38
CA ALA A 56 3.08 -8.86 -11.34
C ALA A 56 4.14 -9.76 -11.99
N ARG A 57 4.83 -9.26 -13.03
CA ARG A 57 5.91 -9.99 -13.71
C ARG A 57 7.31 -9.68 -13.15
N ALA A 58 7.40 -8.83 -12.14
CA ALA A 58 8.68 -8.55 -11.49
C ALA A 58 9.18 -9.81 -10.77
N VAL A 59 10.51 -10.00 -10.78
CA VAL A 59 11.17 -11.09 -10.03
C VAL A 59 10.85 -10.99 -8.54
N ASP A 60 10.83 -9.76 -8.01
CA ASP A 60 10.50 -9.47 -6.62
C ASP A 60 9.62 -8.21 -6.51
N PRO A 61 8.28 -8.37 -6.53
CA PRO A 61 7.34 -7.27 -6.33
C PRO A 61 7.48 -6.61 -4.96
N GLY A 62 7.77 -7.39 -3.92
CA GLY A 62 7.98 -6.92 -2.55
C GLY A 62 9.14 -5.93 -2.46
N ASN A 63 10.28 -6.24 -3.07
CA ASN A 63 11.42 -5.30 -3.06
C ASN A 63 11.11 -4.01 -3.85
N LEU A 64 10.31 -4.08 -4.91
CA LEU A 64 9.85 -2.86 -5.60
C LEU A 64 8.91 -2.03 -4.74
N PHE A 65 7.98 -2.69 -4.05
CA PHE A 65 7.08 -2.06 -3.08
C PHE A 65 7.88 -1.36 -1.97
N TYR A 66 8.81 -2.07 -1.32
CA TYR A 66 9.67 -1.52 -0.26
C TYR A 66 10.47 -0.30 -0.73
N LEU A 67 11.13 -0.40 -1.90
CA LEU A 67 11.91 0.71 -2.44
C LEU A 67 11.04 1.94 -2.77
N ALA A 68 9.82 1.72 -3.24
CA ALA A 68 8.90 2.80 -3.58
C ALA A 68 8.21 3.40 -2.35
N LEU A 69 7.95 2.59 -1.33
CA LEU A 69 7.48 3.03 -0.01
C LEU A 69 8.44 4.08 0.56
N HIS A 70 9.74 3.80 0.61
CA HIS A 70 10.75 4.78 1.04
C HIS A 70 10.82 6.05 0.19
N ARG A 71 10.55 5.95 -1.12
CA ARG A 71 10.51 7.12 -2.01
C ARG A 71 9.24 7.96 -1.82
N SER A 72 8.17 7.38 -1.27
CA SER A 72 6.89 8.07 -1.10
C SER A 72 6.97 9.16 -0.03
N GLU A 73 7.82 8.99 0.98
CA GLU A 73 8.00 9.95 2.07
C GLU A 73 8.48 11.32 1.56
N GLY A 74 9.38 11.32 0.58
CA GLY A 74 9.92 12.54 -0.04
C GLY A 74 9.08 13.10 -1.19
N ARG A 75 7.93 12.49 -1.53
CA ARG A 75 7.12 12.87 -2.69
C ARG A 75 5.70 13.22 -2.27
N ARG A 76 5.16 14.31 -2.81
CA ARG A 76 3.72 14.60 -2.73
C ARG A 76 2.98 13.69 -3.71
N TRP A 77 2.53 12.54 -3.20
CA TRP A 77 1.67 11.60 -3.92
C TRP A 77 0.20 11.95 -3.76
N GLY A 78 -0.64 11.39 -4.63
CA GLY A 78 -1.97 11.93 -4.93
C GLY A 78 -3.00 11.66 -3.83
N ALA A 79 -2.95 10.46 -3.23
CA ALA A 79 -3.94 10.05 -2.24
C ALA A 79 -3.31 9.49 -0.95
N GLY A 80 -2.55 8.39 -1.06
CA GLY A 80 -1.87 7.75 0.07
C GLY A 80 -0.36 7.91 -0.01
N ARG A 81 0.32 8.04 1.12
CA ARG A 81 1.79 8.01 1.21
C ARG A 81 2.24 7.21 2.43
N TRP A 82 3.53 6.91 2.49
CA TRP A 82 4.17 6.30 3.65
C TRP A 82 5.22 7.22 4.23
N GLN A 83 5.34 7.21 5.55
CA GLN A 83 6.41 7.85 6.30
C GLN A 83 7.17 6.76 7.08
N ILE A 84 8.50 6.80 7.05
CA ILE A 84 9.31 5.89 7.85
C ILE A 84 9.77 6.63 9.11
N ASP A 85 9.36 6.12 10.26
CA ASP A 85 9.68 6.66 11.57
C ASP A 85 10.30 5.57 12.44
N GLY A 86 11.64 5.52 12.42
CA GLY A 86 12.40 4.49 13.13
C GLY A 86 12.02 3.07 12.66
N PRO A 87 11.51 2.20 13.55
CA PRO A 87 11.11 0.84 13.19
C PRO A 87 9.72 0.75 12.55
N TRP A 88 9.04 1.88 12.30
CA TRP A 88 7.64 1.93 11.87
C TRP A 88 7.47 2.55 10.48
N ALA A 89 6.69 1.87 9.64
CA ALA A 89 6.17 2.37 8.37
C ALA A 89 4.73 2.85 8.60
N ARG A 90 4.53 4.17 8.59
CA ARG A 90 3.27 4.83 8.88
C ARG A 90 2.57 5.22 7.57
N PRO A 91 1.41 4.65 7.22
CA PRO A 91 0.64 5.18 6.12
C PRO A 91 0.02 6.53 6.53
N CYS A 92 -0.08 7.45 5.57
CA CYS A 92 -0.67 8.77 5.77
C CYS A 92 -1.51 9.16 4.56
N LEU A 93 -2.53 9.98 4.80
CA LEU A 93 -3.26 10.64 3.73
C LEU A 93 -2.44 11.79 3.13
N ALA A 94 -2.77 12.13 1.89
CA ALA A 94 -2.30 13.34 1.24
C ALA A 94 -2.79 14.60 1.99
N GLU A 95 -2.11 15.72 1.76
CA GLU A 95 -2.47 17.00 2.37
C GLU A 95 -3.90 17.41 1.98
N GLY A 96 -4.73 17.79 2.95
CA GLY A 96 -6.12 18.19 2.74
C GLY A 96 -7.17 17.10 2.98
N TRP A 97 -6.74 15.88 3.33
CA TRP A 97 -7.64 14.78 3.71
C TRP A 97 -7.49 14.43 5.19
N GLU A 98 -8.61 14.16 5.85
CA GLU A 98 -8.67 13.71 7.23
C GLU A 98 -8.90 12.20 7.33
N LEU A 99 -8.44 11.57 8.42
CA LEU A 99 -8.62 10.11 8.61
C LEU A 99 -10.09 9.66 8.63
N SER A 100 -11.02 10.55 9.01
CA SER A 100 -12.46 10.30 8.92
C SER A 100 -12.98 10.13 7.49
N GLU A 101 -12.23 10.61 6.50
CA GLU A 101 -12.59 10.63 5.07
C GLU A 101 -11.89 9.52 4.28
N ILE A 102 -11.24 8.57 4.96
CA ILE A 102 -10.47 7.49 4.33
C ILE A 102 -11.30 6.70 3.30
N GLU A 103 -12.58 6.45 3.59
CA GLU A 103 -13.46 5.71 2.68
C GLU A 103 -13.72 6.48 1.39
N GLU A 104 -13.96 7.79 1.48
CA GLU A 104 -14.13 8.66 0.32
C GLU A 104 -12.84 8.75 -0.50
N CYS A 105 -11.69 8.91 0.17
CA CYS A 105 -10.39 8.95 -0.48
C CYS A 105 -10.12 7.65 -1.26
N LEU A 106 -10.47 6.50 -0.66
CA LEU A 106 -10.30 5.18 -1.28
C LEU A 106 -11.24 4.98 -2.47
N GLU A 107 -12.49 5.47 -2.39
CA GLU A 107 -13.44 5.47 -3.50
C GLU A 107 -12.97 6.36 -4.67
N GLN A 108 -12.40 7.54 -4.38
CA GLN A 108 -11.84 8.42 -5.41
C GLN A 108 -10.53 7.87 -6.02
N PHE A 109 -9.75 7.12 -5.25
CA PHE A 109 -8.51 6.51 -5.70
C PHE A 109 -8.72 5.26 -6.56
N ALA A 110 -9.77 4.48 -6.25
CA ALA A 110 -10.11 3.26 -6.97
C ALA A 110 -10.42 3.52 -8.44
N ASP A 111 -10.08 2.57 -9.30
CA ASP A 111 -10.36 2.64 -10.74
C ASP A 111 -10.60 1.25 -11.35
N GLU A 112 -10.62 1.18 -12.69
CA GLU A 112 -10.85 -0.06 -13.44
C GLU A 112 -9.86 -1.19 -13.14
N ARG A 113 -8.69 -0.88 -12.56
CA ARG A 113 -7.64 -1.84 -12.21
C ARG A 113 -7.91 -2.52 -10.87
N ALA A 114 -8.46 -1.76 -9.92
CA ALA A 114 -8.81 -2.23 -8.59
C ALA A 114 -9.89 -1.32 -7.96
N SER A 115 -11.04 -1.92 -7.65
CA SER A 115 -12.16 -1.27 -6.97
C SER A 115 -11.83 -0.95 -5.49
N ALA A 116 -12.66 -0.11 -4.89
CA ALA A 116 -12.52 0.25 -3.47
C ALA A 116 -12.59 -0.99 -2.56
N ASP A 117 -13.53 -1.90 -2.82
CA ASP A 117 -13.64 -3.15 -2.04
C ASP A 117 -12.42 -4.05 -2.20
N GLU A 118 -11.82 -4.09 -3.38
CA GLU A 118 -10.60 -4.86 -3.60
C GLU A 118 -9.40 -4.26 -2.85
N TRP A 119 -9.31 -2.94 -2.75
CA TRP A 119 -8.32 -2.25 -1.93
C TRP A 119 -8.56 -2.49 -0.43
N ARG A 120 -9.78 -2.34 0.07
CA ARG A 120 -10.14 -2.73 1.45
C ARG A 120 -9.71 -4.17 1.75
N ARG A 121 -10.02 -5.08 0.82
CA ARG A 121 -9.63 -6.49 0.95
C ARG A 121 -8.12 -6.69 0.94
N PHE A 122 -7.38 -5.93 0.14
CA PHE A 122 -5.92 -5.93 0.19
C PHE A 122 -5.42 -5.53 1.57
N GLY A 123 -5.97 -4.45 2.14
CA GLY A 123 -5.64 -3.94 3.47
C GLY A 123 -5.82 -4.99 4.55
N GLU A 124 -7.01 -5.60 4.62
CA GLU A 124 -7.31 -6.70 5.55
C GLU A 124 -6.32 -7.87 5.43
N LEU A 125 -6.06 -8.31 4.19
CA LEU A 125 -5.16 -9.42 3.94
C LEU A 125 -3.72 -9.08 4.31
N TYR A 126 -3.28 -7.85 4.08
CA TYR A 126 -1.94 -7.36 4.34
C TYR A 126 -1.70 -7.16 5.82
N VAL A 127 -2.58 -6.44 6.49
CA VAL A 127 -2.59 -6.24 7.95
C VAL A 127 -2.63 -7.58 8.69
N GLY A 128 -3.44 -8.54 8.21
CA GLY A 128 -3.51 -9.88 8.78
C GLY A 128 -2.23 -10.73 8.67
N LYS A 129 -1.17 -10.23 8.04
CA LYS A 129 0.15 -10.88 8.00
C LYS A 129 1.09 -10.42 9.12
N PHE A 130 0.80 -9.32 9.79
CA PHE A 130 1.66 -8.78 10.83
C PHE A 130 1.28 -9.36 12.19
N GLN A 131 2.29 -9.66 13.00
CA GLN A 131 2.11 -10.07 14.39
C GLN A 131 1.79 -8.85 15.27
N ASP A 132 1.29 -9.06 16.49
CA ASP A 132 0.91 -7.96 17.39
C ASP A 132 2.09 -7.03 17.75
N GLY A 133 3.33 -7.53 17.74
CA GLY A 133 4.53 -6.71 17.91
C GLY A 133 5.00 -5.97 16.66
N GLU A 134 4.38 -6.22 15.51
CA GLU A 134 4.75 -5.66 14.20
C GLU A 134 3.68 -4.69 13.66
N ILE A 135 2.68 -4.33 14.47
CA ILE A 135 1.56 -3.48 14.07
C ILE A 135 1.12 -2.54 15.20
N GLN A 136 0.73 -1.32 14.83
CA GLN A 136 0.09 -0.36 15.73
C GLN A 136 -1.31 -0.04 15.19
N ARG A 137 -2.32 -0.16 16.04
CA ARG A 137 -3.73 0.08 15.70
C ARG A 137 -4.24 1.35 16.38
N GLN A 138 -5.22 2.00 15.75
CA GLN A 138 -5.94 3.16 16.28
C GLN A 138 -6.81 2.78 17.49
#